data_AF-A0A8H2J8Z1-F1
#
_entry.id   AF-A0A8H2J8Z1-F1
#
_cell.length_a   1.000
_cell.length_b   1.000
_cell.length_c   1.000
_cell.angle_alpha   90.00
_cell.angle_beta   90.00
_cell.angle_gamma   90.00
#
_symmetry.space_group_name_H-M   'P 1'
#
loop_
_entity.id
_entity.type
_entity.pdbx_description
1 polymer ?
#
loop_
_entity_poly.entity_id
_entity_poly.type
_entity_poly.pdbx_seq_one_letter_code
_entity_poly.pdbx_strand_id
1 'polypeptide(L)'
;MTAPTAYLVLASQRSGSTLLVESLRATGVAGEPQEFFQYLPHSSMSPQPREWFADTEDESILRLLDPLIDGRPELAPATIWRDYIQTAGRTPNGIWGGKLMWNQTAQLQRRAKDLPDRSGDGLLAAIRDVIGSDPVLIHIHRPDVVSQAVSFWRAVQTRVWRGRPDPVRDARAEYHAGAIAHVVKMLRAQEEGWQNWFAEENVNRIEVPYPVLWRNLTEVVGDVLESLGQDRRLAPKPVLERQADQRSDEWVERYRAEAEKEGLPV
;
A
#
# COMPACT_ATOMS: atom_id res chain seq x y z
N MET A 1 21.45 -22.53 -4.22
CA MET A 1 20.44 -21.97 -3.28
C MET A 1 19.09 -22.11 -3.95
N THR A 2 18.06 -22.57 -3.22
CA THR A 2 16.69 -22.65 -3.74
C THR A 2 16.13 -21.24 -3.91
N ALA A 3 15.35 -20.99 -4.97
CA ALA A 3 14.74 -19.69 -5.20
C ALA A 3 13.75 -19.34 -4.06
N PRO A 4 13.62 -18.06 -3.68
CA PRO A 4 12.60 -17.62 -2.74
C PRO A 4 11.19 -17.99 -3.20
N THR A 5 10.32 -18.38 -2.26
CA THR A 5 8.93 -18.77 -2.53
C THR A 5 7.92 -17.73 -2.06
N ALA A 6 8.37 -16.52 -1.77
CA ALA A 6 7.50 -15.44 -1.32
C ALA A 6 8.04 -14.08 -1.79
N TYR A 7 7.16 -13.10 -1.95
CA TYR A 7 7.53 -11.70 -2.09
C TYR A 7 6.59 -10.79 -1.30
N LEU A 8 7.10 -9.62 -0.90
CA LEU A 8 6.33 -8.61 -0.19
C LEU A 8 6.59 -7.23 -0.81
N VAL A 9 5.53 -6.58 -1.29
CA VAL A 9 5.60 -5.21 -1.79
C VAL A 9 5.43 -4.23 -0.64
N LEU A 10 6.50 -3.52 -0.31
CA LEU A 10 6.59 -2.46 0.70
C LEU A 10 6.29 -1.12 0.03
N ALA A 11 5.33 -0.35 0.55
CA ALA A 11 4.91 0.88 -0.09
C ALA A 11 4.14 1.84 0.85
N SER A 12 3.57 2.88 0.27
CA SER A 12 2.49 3.69 0.85
C SER A 12 1.23 3.65 -0.03
N GLN A 13 0.09 4.14 0.47
CA GLN A 13 -1.16 4.15 -0.29
C GLN A 13 -1.06 4.99 -1.56
N ARG A 14 -1.65 4.55 -2.68
CA ARG A 14 -1.65 5.26 -3.99
C ARG A 14 -0.26 5.52 -4.61
N SER A 15 0.74 4.74 -4.20
CA SER A 15 2.11 4.75 -4.73
C SER A 15 2.29 4.04 -6.08
N GLY A 16 1.32 3.23 -6.51
CA GLY A 16 1.45 2.34 -7.66
C GLY A 16 1.74 0.88 -7.30
N SER A 17 1.93 0.56 -6.02
CA SER A 17 2.09 -0.84 -5.55
C SER A 17 0.94 -1.76 -5.99
N THR A 18 -0.30 -1.25 -6.08
CA THR A 18 -1.44 -2.00 -6.62
C THR A 18 -1.27 -2.34 -8.11
N LEU A 19 -0.72 -1.43 -8.93
CA LEU A 19 -0.46 -1.72 -10.34
C LEU A 19 0.48 -2.92 -10.50
N LEU A 20 1.56 -2.95 -9.72
CA LEU A 20 2.50 -4.06 -9.73
C LEU A 20 1.84 -5.38 -9.30
N VAL A 21 1.15 -5.39 -8.15
CA VAL A 21 0.62 -6.66 -7.63
C VAL A 21 -0.53 -7.23 -8.46
N GLU A 22 -1.35 -6.40 -9.10
CA GLU A 22 -2.41 -6.90 -9.99
C GLU A 22 -1.79 -7.51 -11.25
N SER A 23 -0.69 -6.93 -11.76
CA SER A 23 0.04 -7.52 -12.88
C SER A 23 0.75 -8.83 -12.51
N LEU A 24 1.27 -8.94 -11.28
CA LEU A 24 1.84 -10.19 -10.75
C LEU A 24 0.74 -11.25 -10.56
N ARG A 25 -0.39 -10.88 -9.95
CA ARG A 25 -1.55 -11.78 -9.78
C ARG A 25 -2.03 -12.33 -11.14
N ALA A 26 -2.11 -11.47 -12.16
CA ALA A 26 -2.54 -11.86 -13.50
C ALA A 26 -1.66 -12.93 -14.18
N THR A 27 -0.43 -13.17 -13.69
CA THR A 27 0.43 -14.26 -14.16
C THR A 27 -0.07 -15.64 -13.76
N GLY A 28 -0.89 -15.74 -12.71
CA GLY A 28 -1.35 -17.01 -12.11
C GLY A 28 -0.25 -17.81 -11.39
N VAL A 29 0.99 -17.29 -11.33
CA VAL A 29 2.14 -17.97 -10.73
C VAL A 29 2.81 -17.17 -9.61
N ALA A 30 2.40 -15.94 -9.37
CA ALA A 30 3.00 -15.04 -8.37
C ALA A 30 2.05 -14.73 -7.21
N GLY A 31 1.46 -15.77 -6.61
CA GLY A 31 0.60 -15.63 -5.43
C GLY A 31 -0.70 -14.86 -5.67
N GLU A 32 -1.41 -14.62 -4.57
CA GLU A 32 -2.68 -13.88 -4.55
C GLU A 32 -2.56 -12.63 -3.66
N PRO A 33 -1.75 -11.63 -4.07
CA PRO A 33 -1.27 -10.55 -3.19
C PRO A 33 -2.36 -9.62 -2.67
N GLN A 34 -2.62 -9.66 -1.36
CA GLN A 34 -3.52 -8.73 -0.66
C GLN A 34 -2.75 -7.80 0.30
N GLU A 35 -3.44 -6.74 0.74
CA GLU A 35 -3.03 -5.96 1.92
C GLU A 35 -3.56 -6.65 3.18
N PHE A 36 -3.01 -7.82 3.52
CA PHE A 36 -3.45 -8.64 4.65
C PHE A 36 -3.35 -7.94 6.02
N PHE A 37 -2.50 -6.92 6.11
CA PHE A 37 -2.11 -6.24 7.34
C PHE A 37 -2.88 -4.94 7.59
N GLN A 38 -3.91 -4.64 6.78
CA GLN A 38 -4.64 -3.38 6.85
C GLN A 38 -5.78 -3.35 7.87
N TYR A 39 -6.24 -4.51 8.35
CA TYR A 39 -7.51 -4.62 9.10
C TYR A 39 -7.33 -4.27 10.57
N LEU A 40 -7.78 -3.10 10.99
CA LEU A 40 -7.56 -2.57 12.33
C LEU A 40 -8.12 -3.50 13.44
N PRO A 41 -7.41 -3.70 14.57
CA PRO A 41 -7.81 -4.69 15.57
C PRO A 41 -9.16 -4.39 16.25
N HIS A 42 -9.54 -3.12 16.37
CA HIS A 42 -10.78 -2.72 17.05
C HIS A 42 -12.02 -2.85 16.17
N SER A 43 -11.87 -2.86 14.84
CA SER A 43 -13.00 -2.84 13.90
C SER A 43 -13.04 -4.03 12.94
N SER A 44 -11.92 -4.76 12.77
CA SER A 44 -11.72 -5.76 11.72
C SER A 44 -11.94 -5.19 10.31
N MET A 45 -11.80 -3.88 10.15
CA MET A 45 -11.97 -3.15 8.89
C MET A 45 -10.69 -2.41 8.53
N SER A 46 -10.50 -2.13 7.24
CA SER A 46 -9.48 -1.18 6.80
C SER A 46 -9.76 0.22 7.38
N PRO A 47 -8.74 1.09 7.52
CA PRO A 47 -8.93 2.43 8.06
C PRO A 47 -9.97 3.21 7.25
N GLN A 48 -10.94 3.77 7.97
CA GLN A 48 -12.04 4.57 7.45
C GLN A 48 -11.61 6.03 7.24
N PRO A 49 -12.35 6.83 6.45
CA PRO A 49 -12.02 8.21 6.14
C PRO A 49 -11.69 9.04 7.38
N ARG A 50 -12.56 9.02 8.40
CA ARG A 50 -12.33 9.76 9.64
C ARG A 50 -11.19 9.21 10.50
N GLU A 51 -10.79 7.95 10.32
CA GLU A 51 -9.62 7.39 11.01
C GLU A 51 -8.30 7.90 10.40
N TRP A 52 -8.27 8.22 9.10
CA TRP A 52 -7.11 8.85 8.44
C TRP A 52 -6.87 10.31 8.85
N PHE A 53 -7.90 10.95 9.39
CA PHE A 53 -7.90 12.35 9.81
C PHE A 53 -8.30 12.46 11.30
N ALA A 54 -8.02 11.44 12.11
CA ALA A 54 -8.42 11.42 13.52
C ALA A 54 -7.72 12.48 14.38
N ASP A 55 -6.62 13.04 13.88
CA ASP A 55 -5.80 14.08 14.50
C ASP A 55 -6.12 15.50 13.99
N THR A 56 -7.11 15.65 13.10
CA THR A 56 -7.60 16.98 12.69
C THR A 56 -8.86 17.38 13.46
N GLU A 57 -8.91 18.64 13.89
CA GLU A 57 -10.12 19.28 14.44
C GLU A 57 -10.84 20.14 13.39
N ASP A 58 -10.35 20.16 12.14
CA ASP A 58 -10.93 20.95 11.07
C ASP A 58 -12.26 20.34 10.58
N GLU A 59 -13.35 20.89 11.09
CA GLU A 59 -14.72 20.52 10.72
C GLU A 59 -15.00 20.64 9.21
N SER A 60 -14.28 21.50 8.48
CA SER A 60 -14.45 21.60 7.02
C SER A 60 -13.87 20.40 6.28
N ILE A 61 -12.84 19.73 6.83
CA ILE A 61 -12.36 18.43 6.36
C ILE A 61 -13.34 17.33 6.75
N LEU A 62 -13.75 17.29 8.04
CA LEU A 62 -14.56 16.19 8.57
C LEU A 62 -15.94 16.07 7.91
N ARG A 63 -16.52 17.18 7.45
CA ARG A 63 -17.79 17.18 6.69
C ARG A 63 -17.71 16.48 5.34
N LEU A 64 -16.52 16.39 4.74
CA LEU A 64 -16.28 15.72 3.46
C LEU A 64 -16.05 14.21 3.61
N LEU A 65 -16.04 13.69 4.84
CA LEU A 65 -15.72 12.30 5.14
C LEU A 65 -16.96 11.55 5.63
N ASP A 66 -17.20 10.40 5.00
CA ASP A 66 -18.23 9.44 5.43
C ASP A 66 -18.13 9.21 6.96
N PRO A 67 -19.29 9.08 7.65
CA PRO A 67 -19.30 8.80 9.08
C PRO A 67 -18.61 7.47 9.38
N LEU A 68 -18.11 7.34 10.62
CA LEU A 68 -17.57 6.08 11.10
C LEU A 68 -18.69 5.05 11.19
N ILE A 69 -18.37 3.85 10.76
CA ILE A 69 -19.20 2.66 10.98
C ILE A 69 -18.50 1.81 12.04
N ASP A 70 -19.27 1.35 13.02
CA ASP A 70 -18.76 0.46 14.06
C ASP A 70 -18.42 -0.90 13.44
N GLY A 71 -17.18 -1.33 13.69
CA GLY A 71 -16.73 -2.67 13.36
C GLY A 71 -16.88 -3.65 14.52
N ARG A 72 -16.24 -4.81 14.41
CA ARG A 72 -16.10 -5.75 15.52
C ARG A 72 -14.62 -6.01 15.79
N PRO A 73 -14.19 -6.10 17.05
CA PRO A 73 -12.81 -6.44 17.35
C PRO A 73 -12.41 -7.76 16.70
N GLU A 74 -11.17 -7.83 16.21
CA GLU A 74 -10.60 -9.09 15.75
C GLU A 74 -10.33 -9.98 16.97
N LEU A 75 -10.82 -11.22 16.91
CA LEU A 75 -10.70 -12.20 18.00
C LEU A 75 -9.91 -13.44 17.58
N ALA A 76 -9.50 -13.55 16.31
CA ALA A 76 -8.71 -14.68 15.83
C ALA A 76 -7.36 -14.76 16.57
N PRO A 77 -6.99 -15.94 17.10
CA PRO A 77 -5.64 -16.17 17.59
C PRO A 77 -4.58 -15.92 16.51
N ALA A 78 -3.39 -15.46 16.92
CA ALA A 78 -2.30 -15.11 16.00
C ALA A 78 -1.93 -16.26 15.05
N THR A 79 -1.99 -17.51 15.50
CA THR A 79 -1.73 -18.69 14.66
C THR A 79 -2.78 -18.85 13.56
N ILE A 80 -4.07 -18.74 13.88
CA ILE A 80 -5.17 -18.82 12.90
C ILE A 80 -5.08 -17.67 11.89
N TRP A 81 -4.79 -16.46 12.37
CA TRP A 81 -4.56 -15.29 11.52
C TRP A 81 -3.40 -15.52 10.54
N ARG A 82 -2.26 -16.05 11.02
CA ARG A 82 -1.11 -16.37 10.18
C ARG A 82 -1.43 -17.45 9.15
N ASP A 83 -2.06 -18.55 9.57
CA ASP A 83 -2.36 -19.68 8.70
C ASP A 83 -3.31 -19.26 7.56
N TYR A 84 -4.28 -18.37 7.87
CA TYR A 84 -5.12 -17.74 6.86
C TYR A 84 -4.30 -16.92 5.85
N ILE A 85 -3.40 -16.05 6.31
CA ILE A 85 -2.55 -15.22 5.43
C ILE A 85 -1.68 -16.09 4.52
N GLN A 86 -1.02 -17.10 5.09
CA GLN A 86 -0.14 -17.99 4.34
C GLN A 86 -0.91 -18.79 3.27
N THR A 87 -2.13 -19.21 3.59
CA THR A 87 -2.98 -19.95 2.65
C THR A 87 -3.56 -19.03 1.58
N ALA A 88 -4.15 -17.91 1.99
CA ALA A 88 -4.88 -17.00 1.10
C ALA A 88 -3.97 -16.23 0.12
N GLY A 89 -2.68 -16.06 0.44
CA GLY A 89 -1.73 -15.37 -0.43
C GLY A 89 -0.98 -16.29 -1.41
N ARG A 90 -1.21 -17.61 -1.38
CA ARG A 90 -0.49 -18.58 -2.21
C ARG A 90 -1.23 -18.97 -3.48
N THR A 91 -0.49 -19.11 -4.58
CA THR A 91 -0.92 -19.84 -5.78
C THR A 91 -0.56 -21.34 -5.67
N PRO A 92 -1.16 -22.23 -6.50
CA PRO A 92 -0.90 -23.68 -6.42
C PRO A 92 0.56 -24.10 -6.59
N ASN A 93 1.40 -23.29 -7.23
CA ASN A 93 2.85 -23.50 -7.36
C ASN A 93 3.63 -23.19 -6.06
N GLY A 94 2.94 -22.82 -4.98
CA GLY A 94 3.53 -22.60 -3.65
C GLY A 94 4.05 -21.19 -3.39
N ILE A 95 4.07 -20.30 -4.40
CA ILE A 95 4.52 -18.92 -4.25
C ILE A 95 3.48 -18.10 -3.49
N TRP A 96 3.92 -17.39 -2.46
CA TRP A 96 3.12 -16.43 -1.71
C TRP A 96 3.41 -14.98 -2.16
N GLY A 97 2.37 -14.15 -2.23
CA GLY A 97 2.50 -12.72 -2.51
C GLY A 97 1.71 -11.87 -1.51
N GLY A 98 2.18 -10.66 -1.23
CA GLY A 98 1.47 -9.72 -0.38
C GLY A 98 1.94 -8.27 -0.51
N LYS A 99 1.23 -7.39 0.18
CA LYS A 99 1.54 -5.96 0.31
C LYS A 99 1.58 -5.55 1.78
N LEU A 100 2.52 -4.67 2.11
CA LEU A 100 2.63 -4.05 3.41
C LEU A 100 2.86 -2.54 3.23
N MET A 101 2.02 -1.74 3.88
CA MET A 101 2.18 -0.29 3.93
C MET A 101 2.87 0.12 5.23
N TRP A 102 3.61 1.24 5.25
CA TRP A 102 4.33 1.65 6.47
C TRP A 102 3.40 1.80 7.67
N ASN A 103 2.22 2.41 7.48
CA ASN A 103 1.25 2.58 8.57
C ASN A 103 0.68 1.26 9.14
N GLN A 104 0.98 0.12 8.52
CA GLN A 104 0.53 -1.22 8.92
C GLN A 104 1.62 -2.01 9.69
N THR A 105 2.87 -1.54 9.71
CA THR A 105 4.01 -2.29 10.28
C THR A 105 3.85 -2.53 11.78
N ALA A 106 3.46 -1.50 12.53
CA ALA A 106 3.20 -1.61 13.97
C ALA A 106 2.09 -2.62 14.28
N GLN A 107 1.09 -2.72 13.40
CA GLN A 107 0.02 -3.71 13.55
C GLN A 107 0.53 -5.12 13.28
N LEU A 108 1.31 -5.31 12.20
CA LEU A 108 1.94 -6.59 11.88
C LEU A 108 2.79 -7.09 13.06
N GLN A 109 3.66 -6.22 13.62
CA GLN A 109 4.48 -6.55 14.79
C GLN A 109 3.63 -6.90 16.02
N ARG A 110 2.57 -6.12 16.28
CA ARG A 110 1.67 -6.37 17.41
C ARG A 110 1.01 -7.75 17.31
N ARG A 111 0.56 -8.16 16.12
CA ARG A 111 -0.05 -9.49 15.93
C ARG A 111 0.99 -10.61 15.96
N ALA A 112 2.16 -10.38 15.36
CA ALA A 112 3.23 -11.38 15.32
C ALA A 112 3.78 -11.70 16.72
N LYS A 113 3.76 -10.75 17.66
CA LYS A 113 4.19 -10.93 19.06
C LYS A 113 3.64 -12.21 19.70
N ASP A 114 2.39 -12.56 19.42
CA ASP A 114 1.69 -13.67 20.07
C ASP A 114 1.87 -15.01 19.28
N LEU A 115 2.73 -15.04 18.27
CA LEU A 115 3.11 -16.28 17.59
C LEU A 115 4.03 -17.12 18.49
N PRO A 116 3.81 -18.45 18.57
CA PRO A 116 4.60 -19.33 19.44
C PRO A 116 6.06 -19.47 19.01
N ASP A 117 6.34 -19.23 17.74
CA ASP A 117 7.62 -19.37 17.05
C ASP A 117 8.23 -18.02 16.65
N ARG A 118 7.96 -16.96 17.44
CA ARG A 118 8.53 -15.64 17.24
C ARG A 118 10.07 -15.69 17.23
N SER A 119 10.69 -15.26 16.12
CA SER A 119 12.15 -15.37 15.90
C SER A 119 12.96 -14.13 16.28
N GLY A 120 12.32 -13.02 16.62
CA GLY A 120 12.96 -11.78 17.06
C GLY A 120 11.95 -10.66 17.30
N ASP A 121 12.37 -9.48 17.76
CA ASP A 121 11.44 -8.40 18.11
C ASP A 121 11.11 -7.45 16.95
N GLY A 122 12.03 -7.32 15.99
CA GLY A 122 11.94 -6.37 14.88
C GLY A 122 10.93 -6.71 13.78
N LEU A 123 10.70 -5.74 12.89
CA LEU A 123 9.77 -5.86 11.76
C LEU A 123 10.17 -6.98 10.80
N LEU A 124 11.48 -7.13 10.50
CA LEU A 124 11.95 -8.14 9.56
C LEU A 124 11.66 -9.56 10.07
N ALA A 125 11.91 -9.81 11.36
CA ALA A 125 11.52 -11.07 11.99
C ALA A 125 9.99 -11.26 11.90
N ALA A 126 9.20 -10.21 12.10
CA ALA A 126 7.73 -10.32 12.05
C ALA A 126 7.22 -10.71 10.67
N ILE A 127 7.82 -10.13 9.63
CA ILE A 127 7.55 -10.48 8.24
C ILE A 127 7.87 -11.97 8.00
N ARG A 128 9.06 -12.43 8.42
CA ARG A 128 9.51 -13.82 8.28
C ARG A 128 8.58 -14.82 8.98
N ASP A 129 8.25 -14.56 10.25
CA ASP A 129 7.46 -15.48 11.06
C ASP A 129 6.01 -15.60 10.54
N VAL A 130 5.47 -14.51 10.00
CA VAL A 130 4.11 -14.51 9.43
C VAL A 130 4.08 -15.16 8.05
N ILE A 131 5.05 -14.87 7.18
CA ILE A 131 5.09 -15.44 5.82
C ILE A 131 5.57 -16.90 5.82
N GLY A 132 6.40 -17.28 6.80
CA GLY A 132 7.00 -18.60 6.93
C GLY A 132 8.26 -18.81 6.07
N SER A 133 8.81 -17.74 5.49
CA SER A 133 10.07 -17.75 4.72
C SER A 133 10.60 -16.32 4.56
N ASP A 134 11.83 -16.18 4.05
CA ASP A 134 12.39 -14.90 3.63
C ASP A 134 11.79 -14.47 2.28
N PRO A 135 10.94 -13.42 2.23
CA PRO A 135 10.38 -12.95 0.97
C PRO A 135 11.39 -12.09 0.19
N VAL A 136 11.24 -12.07 -1.14
CA VAL A 136 11.79 -10.98 -1.96
C VAL A 136 11.08 -9.68 -1.57
N LEU A 137 11.84 -8.70 -1.10
CA LEU A 137 11.30 -7.39 -0.72
C LEU A 137 11.36 -6.45 -1.92
N ILE A 138 10.22 -5.85 -2.27
CA ILE A 138 10.10 -4.87 -3.35
C ILE A 138 9.55 -3.58 -2.77
N HIS A 139 10.29 -2.49 -2.91
CA HIS A 139 9.89 -1.18 -2.42
C HIS A 139 9.38 -0.30 -3.56
N ILE A 140 8.10 0.11 -3.47
CA ILE A 140 7.45 1.02 -4.42
C ILE A 140 7.18 2.37 -3.75
N HIS A 141 7.82 3.41 -4.26
CA HIS A 141 7.61 4.78 -3.81
C HIS A 141 7.20 5.69 -4.98
N ARG A 142 6.53 6.81 -4.68
CA ARG A 142 6.08 7.78 -5.69
C ARG A 142 6.70 9.15 -5.38
N PRO A 143 7.72 9.59 -6.13
CA PRO A 143 8.44 10.84 -5.84
C PRO A 143 7.55 12.09 -5.84
N ASP A 144 6.54 12.14 -6.70
CA ASP A 144 5.56 13.23 -6.71
C ASP A 144 4.48 12.99 -5.64
N VAL A 145 4.81 13.35 -4.40
CA VAL A 145 3.94 13.13 -3.23
C VAL A 145 2.68 13.98 -3.27
N VAL A 146 2.69 15.17 -3.90
CA VAL A 146 1.47 15.98 -4.09
C VAL A 146 0.48 15.24 -4.97
N SER A 147 0.93 14.72 -6.11
CA SER A 147 0.07 13.92 -6.99
C SER A 147 -0.42 12.63 -6.31
N GLN A 148 0.38 12.05 -5.41
CA GLN A 148 -0.04 10.92 -4.59
C GLN A 148 -1.12 11.33 -3.58
N ALA A 149 -0.93 12.45 -2.88
CA ALA A 149 -1.81 12.97 -1.84
C ALA A 149 -3.16 13.40 -2.40
N VAL A 150 -3.20 14.08 -3.55
CA VAL A 150 -4.44 14.39 -4.28
C VAL A 150 -5.18 13.10 -4.62
N SER A 151 -4.47 12.08 -5.12
CA SER A 151 -5.08 10.80 -5.47
C SER A 151 -5.61 10.05 -4.25
N PHE A 152 -4.92 10.13 -3.12
CA PHE A 152 -5.37 9.59 -1.84
C PHE A 152 -6.62 10.32 -1.33
N TRP A 153 -6.60 11.66 -1.37
CA TRP A 153 -7.72 12.50 -0.93
C TRP A 153 -9.00 12.27 -1.75
N ARG A 154 -8.85 11.96 -3.04
CA ARG A 154 -10.00 11.51 -3.85
C ARG A 154 -10.47 10.10 -3.48
N ALA A 155 -9.54 9.17 -3.29
CA ALA A 155 -9.88 7.80 -2.92
C ALA A 155 -10.61 7.70 -1.58
N VAL A 156 -10.20 8.52 -0.60
CA VAL A 156 -10.81 8.52 0.74
C VAL A 156 -12.25 9.05 0.72
N GLN A 157 -12.54 10.11 -0.05
CA GLN A 157 -13.89 10.66 -0.20
C GLN A 157 -14.81 9.72 -1.01
N THR A 158 -14.30 9.16 -2.11
CA THR A 158 -15.10 8.28 -2.98
C THR A 158 -15.27 6.87 -2.41
N ARG A 159 -14.44 6.48 -1.43
CA ARG A 159 -14.24 5.11 -0.92
C ARG A 159 -13.69 4.15 -1.97
N VAL A 160 -13.13 4.66 -3.07
CA VAL A 160 -12.65 3.85 -4.19
C VAL A 160 -11.14 3.96 -4.32
N TRP A 161 -10.47 2.88 -3.95
CA TRP A 161 -9.00 2.77 -3.96
C TRP A 161 -8.45 2.05 -5.19
N ARG A 162 -9.33 1.33 -5.92
CA ARG A 162 -9.05 0.53 -7.12
C ARG A 162 -10.15 0.76 -8.16
N GLY A 163 -9.79 0.75 -9.44
CA GLY A 163 -10.76 0.90 -10.53
C GLY A 163 -11.33 2.31 -10.66
N ARG A 164 -12.47 2.43 -11.35
CA ARG A 164 -13.18 3.70 -11.55
C ARG A 164 -14.21 3.91 -10.45
N PRO A 165 -14.27 5.10 -9.82
CA PRO A 165 -15.31 5.40 -8.86
C PRO A 165 -16.69 5.47 -9.51
N ASP A 166 -17.73 5.26 -8.70
CA ASP A 166 -19.10 5.58 -9.09
C ASP A 166 -19.18 7.07 -9.50
N PRO A 167 -19.74 7.41 -10.68
CA PRO A 167 -19.72 8.79 -11.18
C PRO A 167 -20.39 9.80 -10.24
N VAL A 168 -21.42 9.37 -9.50
CA VAL A 168 -22.14 10.25 -8.56
C VAL A 168 -21.29 10.52 -7.33
N ARG A 169 -20.62 9.49 -6.79
CA ARG A 169 -19.65 9.67 -5.69
C ARG A 169 -18.43 10.48 -6.12
N ASP A 170 -17.89 10.21 -7.30
CA ASP A 170 -16.73 10.95 -7.79
C ASP A 170 -17.07 12.43 -7.98
N ALA A 171 -18.22 12.75 -8.57
CA ALA A 171 -18.68 14.13 -8.74
C ALA A 171 -18.72 14.91 -7.41
N ARG A 172 -19.01 14.24 -6.29
CA ARG A 172 -19.08 14.85 -4.95
C ARG A 172 -17.74 15.05 -4.25
N ALA A 173 -16.62 14.52 -4.77
CA ALA A 173 -15.32 14.68 -4.12
C ALA A 173 -14.86 16.15 -4.19
N GLU A 174 -14.52 16.78 -3.08
CA GLU A 174 -14.15 18.20 -3.08
C GLU A 174 -12.65 18.40 -2.86
N TYR A 175 -12.10 19.45 -3.48
CA TYR A 175 -10.74 19.90 -3.22
C TYR A 175 -10.67 20.51 -1.81
N HIS A 176 -9.60 20.20 -1.07
CA HIS A 176 -9.34 20.85 0.22
C HIS A 176 -7.83 20.93 0.49
N ALA A 177 -7.28 22.14 0.55
CA ALA A 177 -5.85 22.37 0.72
C ALA A 177 -5.32 21.76 2.03
N GLY A 178 -5.99 22.03 3.15
CA GLY A 178 -5.65 21.47 4.46
C GLY A 178 -5.63 19.94 4.48
N ALA A 179 -6.63 19.28 3.90
CA ALA A 179 -6.68 17.82 3.82
C ALA A 179 -5.56 17.25 2.94
N ILE A 180 -5.24 17.87 1.80
CA ILE A 180 -4.13 17.43 0.96
C ILE A 180 -2.80 17.63 1.69
N ALA A 181 -2.61 18.76 2.39
CA ALA A 181 -1.43 19.03 3.19
C ALA A 181 -1.22 18.00 4.32
N HIS A 182 -2.30 17.62 5.00
CA HIS A 182 -2.30 16.55 5.99
C HIS A 182 -1.79 15.23 5.38
N VAL A 183 -2.35 14.85 4.23
CA VAL A 183 -1.97 13.63 3.52
C VAL A 183 -0.52 13.68 3.02
N VAL A 184 -0.03 14.83 2.53
CA VAL A 184 1.38 14.98 2.13
C VAL A 184 2.30 14.69 3.32
N LYS A 185 2.05 15.29 4.49
CA LYS A 185 2.85 15.05 5.70
C LYS A 185 2.84 13.58 6.09
N MET A 186 1.65 12.96 6.13
CA MET A 186 1.50 11.55 6.45
C MET A 186 2.27 10.64 5.48
N LEU A 187 2.14 10.87 4.16
CA LEU A 187 2.83 10.06 3.15
C LEU A 187 4.35 10.24 3.21
N ARG A 188 4.84 11.45 3.47
CA ARG A 188 6.27 11.71 3.70
C ARG A 188 6.79 10.96 4.92
N ALA A 189 6.06 11.01 6.04
CA ALA A 189 6.42 10.26 7.25
C ALA A 189 6.42 8.74 7.03
N GLN A 190 5.51 8.22 6.19
CA GLN A 190 5.52 6.81 5.81
C GLN A 190 6.77 6.44 5.00
N GLU A 191 7.15 7.27 4.04
CA GLU A 191 8.35 7.05 3.22
C GLU A 191 9.62 7.17 4.05
N GLU A 192 9.73 8.19 4.92
CA GLU A 192 10.84 8.35 5.86
C GLU A 192 10.98 7.12 6.77
N GLY A 193 9.85 6.61 7.27
CA GLY A 193 9.83 5.38 8.06
C GLY A 193 10.42 4.17 7.32
N TRP A 194 10.03 3.97 6.06
CA TRP A 194 10.64 2.93 5.23
C TRP A 194 12.15 3.12 5.07
N GLN A 195 12.60 4.33 4.72
CA GLN A 195 14.02 4.62 4.49
C GLN A 195 14.86 4.40 5.75
N ASN A 196 14.37 4.85 6.91
CA ASN A 196 15.03 4.64 8.19
C ASN A 196 15.15 3.16 8.51
N TRP A 197 14.04 2.40 8.37
CA TRP A 197 14.06 0.96 8.61
C TRP A 197 15.02 0.21 7.68
N PHE A 198 15.07 0.58 6.39
CA PHE A 198 16.01 -0.04 5.45
C PHE A 198 17.48 0.19 5.85
N ALA A 199 17.81 1.39 6.33
CA ALA A 199 19.15 1.75 6.77
C ALA A 199 19.52 1.07 8.09
N GLU A 200 18.60 1.05 9.07
CA GLU A 200 18.81 0.46 10.39
C GLU A 200 19.02 -1.07 10.32
N GLU A 201 18.24 -1.76 9.51
CA GLU A 201 18.22 -3.24 9.43
C GLU A 201 18.99 -3.79 8.22
N ASN A 202 19.67 -2.90 7.46
CA ASN A 202 20.43 -3.22 6.25
C ASN A 202 19.64 -4.12 5.27
N VAL A 203 18.40 -3.70 4.98
CA VAL A 203 17.44 -4.51 4.24
C VAL A 203 17.71 -4.42 2.74
N ASN A 204 18.05 -5.55 2.13
CA ASN A 204 18.14 -5.66 0.66
C ASN A 204 16.74 -5.71 0.03
N ARG A 205 16.53 -4.92 -1.03
CA ARG A 205 15.23 -4.77 -1.68
C ARG A 205 15.38 -4.37 -3.15
N ILE A 206 14.39 -4.74 -3.96
CA ILE A 206 14.22 -4.19 -5.30
C ILE A 206 13.52 -2.85 -5.15
N GLU A 207 14.16 -1.75 -5.53
CA GLU A 207 13.56 -0.42 -5.47
C GLU A 207 13.02 0.01 -6.83
N VAL A 208 11.74 0.38 -6.88
CA VAL A 208 11.09 0.83 -8.13
C VAL A 208 10.28 2.10 -7.88
N PRO A 209 10.73 3.26 -8.37
CA PRO A 209 9.93 4.48 -8.33
C PRO A 209 8.74 4.37 -9.29
N TYR A 210 7.58 4.91 -8.88
CA TYR A 210 6.35 4.87 -9.67
C TYR A 210 6.52 5.30 -11.14
N PRO A 211 7.24 6.41 -11.46
CA PRO A 211 7.51 6.79 -12.85
C PRO A 211 8.14 5.72 -13.73
N VAL A 212 8.99 4.87 -13.15
CA VAL A 212 9.62 3.74 -13.83
C VAL A 212 8.62 2.59 -13.93
N LEU A 213 7.94 2.26 -12.82
CA LEU A 213 6.96 1.17 -12.78
C LEU A 213 5.87 1.31 -13.86
N TRP A 214 5.25 2.48 -14.00
CA TRP A 214 4.11 2.61 -14.92
C TRP A 214 4.52 2.56 -16.40
N ARG A 215 5.76 2.96 -16.73
CA ARG A 215 6.30 2.90 -18.10
C ARG A 215 6.82 1.51 -18.45
N ASN A 216 7.36 0.80 -17.47
CA ASN A 216 8.11 -0.43 -17.67
C ASN A 216 7.48 -1.62 -16.91
N LEU A 217 6.15 -1.63 -16.75
CA LEU A 217 5.45 -2.59 -15.90
C LEU A 217 5.80 -4.05 -16.24
N THR A 218 5.80 -4.41 -17.52
CA THR A 218 6.15 -5.77 -17.98
C THR A 218 7.58 -6.15 -17.62
N GLU A 219 8.54 -5.22 -17.70
CA GLU A 219 9.93 -5.47 -17.34
C GLU A 219 10.06 -5.71 -15.84
N VAL A 220 9.48 -4.81 -15.02
CA VAL A 220 9.51 -4.92 -13.56
C VAL A 220 8.83 -6.21 -13.08
N VAL A 221 7.70 -6.60 -13.66
CA VAL A 221 7.04 -7.87 -13.36
C VAL A 221 7.94 -9.05 -13.73
N GLY A 222 8.59 -8.99 -14.90
CA GLY A 222 9.55 -10.02 -15.33
C GLY A 222 10.72 -10.19 -14.36
N ASP A 223 11.27 -9.09 -13.85
CA ASP A 223 12.38 -9.12 -12.87
C ASP A 223 11.95 -9.71 -11.52
N VAL A 224 10.74 -9.40 -11.06
CA VAL A 224 10.18 -10.02 -9.84
C VAL A 224 9.94 -11.51 -10.06
N LEU A 225 9.39 -11.92 -11.21
CA LEU A 225 9.19 -13.33 -11.54
C LEU A 225 10.51 -14.10 -11.56
N GLU A 226 11.54 -13.55 -12.19
CA GLU A 226 12.87 -14.16 -12.25
C GLU A 226 13.50 -14.31 -10.86
N SER A 227 13.32 -13.31 -9.99
CA SER A 227 13.74 -13.36 -8.59
C SER A 227 13.04 -14.46 -7.78
N LEU A 228 11.83 -14.87 -8.20
CA LEU A 228 11.04 -15.98 -7.64
C LEU A 228 11.26 -17.30 -8.38
N GLY A 229 12.26 -17.37 -9.28
CA GLY A 229 12.54 -18.55 -10.09
C GLY A 229 11.44 -18.91 -11.10
N GLN A 230 10.58 -17.96 -11.46
CA GLN A 230 9.53 -18.11 -12.47
C GLN A 230 9.99 -17.60 -13.85
N ASP A 231 9.29 -18.00 -14.90
CA ASP A 231 9.58 -17.53 -16.26
C ASP A 231 9.16 -16.07 -16.44
N ARG A 232 10.13 -15.18 -16.62
CA ARG A 232 9.90 -13.74 -16.85
C ARG A 232 8.98 -13.43 -18.03
N ARG A 233 8.87 -14.34 -19.01
CA ARG A 233 8.02 -14.18 -20.21
C ARG A 233 6.52 -14.27 -19.89
N LEU A 234 6.16 -14.72 -18.68
CA LEU A 234 4.78 -14.71 -18.18
C LEU A 234 4.30 -13.30 -17.80
N ALA A 235 5.20 -12.32 -17.73
CA ALA A 235 4.84 -10.93 -17.46
C ALA A 235 3.81 -10.43 -18.51
N PRO A 236 2.63 -9.93 -18.08
CA PRO A 236 1.63 -9.42 -19.00
C PRO A 236 2.18 -8.26 -19.82
N LYS A 237 1.75 -8.16 -21.08
CA LYS A 237 2.01 -6.97 -21.90
C LYS A 237 1.33 -5.75 -21.28
N PRO A 238 1.89 -4.53 -21.48
CA PRO A 238 1.31 -3.34 -20.90
C PRO A 238 -0.15 -3.18 -21.35
N VAL A 239 -1.07 -3.13 -20.40
CA VAL A 239 -2.43 -2.64 -20.68
C VAL A 239 -2.31 -1.13 -20.69
N LEU A 240 -2.13 -0.57 -21.89
CA LEU A 240 -2.16 0.87 -22.12
C LEU A 240 -3.54 1.39 -21.73
N GLU A 241 -3.67 1.92 -20.52
CA GLU A 241 -4.66 2.97 -20.26
C GLU A 241 -4.26 3.76 -19.01
N ARG A 242 -3.42 4.78 -19.22
CA ARG A 242 -3.38 5.91 -18.30
C ARG A 242 -4.70 6.65 -18.48
N GLN A 243 -5.63 6.42 -17.56
CA GLN A 243 -6.77 7.32 -17.42
C GLN A 243 -6.27 8.56 -16.71
N ALA A 244 -5.78 9.52 -17.50
CA ALA A 244 -5.50 10.86 -17.02
C ALA A 244 -6.82 11.43 -16.52
N ASP A 245 -6.89 11.71 -15.23
CA ASP A 245 -8.06 12.28 -14.61
C ASP A 245 -7.82 13.78 -14.49
N GLN A 246 -8.34 14.53 -15.45
CA GLN A 246 -8.17 15.98 -15.59
C GLN A 246 -8.40 16.72 -14.27
N ARG A 247 -9.35 16.24 -13.45
CA ARG A 247 -9.65 16.83 -12.14
C ARG A 247 -8.54 16.59 -11.12
N SER A 248 -7.86 15.44 -11.16
CA SER A 248 -6.67 15.23 -10.31
C SER A 248 -5.55 16.18 -10.71
N ASP A 249 -5.34 16.38 -12.01
CA ASP A 249 -4.29 17.28 -12.50
C ASP A 249 -4.59 18.74 -12.10
N GLU A 250 -5.85 19.17 -12.23
CA GLU A 250 -6.33 20.49 -11.74
C GLU A 250 -6.10 20.68 -10.24
N TRP A 251 -6.38 19.65 -9.42
CA TRP A 251 -6.17 19.72 -7.97
C TRP A 251 -4.69 19.75 -7.59
N VAL A 252 -3.82 19.07 -8.34
CA VAL A 252 -2.36 19.12 -8.15
C VAL A 252 -1.83 20.52 -8.45
N GLU A 253 -2.24 21.11 -9.58
CA GLU A 253 -1.84 22.46 -9.96
C GLU A 253 -2.32 23.49 -8.94
N ARG A 254 -3.61 23.41 -8.56
CA ARG A 254 -4.21 24.27 -7.53
C ARG A 254 -3.48 24.16 -6.19
N TYR A 255 -3.22 22.94 -5.73
CA TYR A 255 -2.53 22.72 -4.47
C TYR A 255 -1.13 23.31 -4.47
N ARG A 256 -0.34 23.12 -5.54
CA ARG A 256 1.01 23.65 -5.62
C ARG A 256 1.03 25.18 -5.57
N ALA A 257 0.09 25.84 -6.25
CA ALA A 257 -0.02 27.29 -6.23
C ALA A 257 -0.42 27.83 -4.84
N GLU A 258 -1.36 27.16 -4.15
CA GLU A 258 -1.74 27.52 -2.77
C GLU A 258 -0.60 27.22 -1.79
N ALA A 259 0.12 26.11 -1.97
CA ALA A 259 1.23 25.71 -1.12
C ALA A 259 2.41 26.70 -1.15
N GLU A 260 2.75 27.22 -2.33
CA GLU A 260 3.76 28.27 -2.48
C GLU A 260 3.34 29.56 -1.76
N LYS A 261 2.06 29.93 -1.87
CA LYS A 261 1.53 31.16 -1.26
C LYS A 261 1.38 31.08 0.26
N GLU A 262 0.98 29.90 0.76
CA GLU A 262 0.57 29.71 2.16
C GLU A 262 1.58 28.92 2.99
N GLY A 263 2.67 28.44 2.39
CA GLY A 263 3.69 27.65 3.07
C GLY A 263 3.24 26.23 3.42
N LEU A 264 2.39 25.63 2.58
CA LEU A 264 1.93 24.25 2.78
C LEU A 264 3.00 23.23 2.34
N PRO A 265 2.99 22.02 2.91
CA PRO A 265 3.95 20.97 2.56
C PRO A 265 3.77 20.49 1.11
N VAL A 266 4.84 20.50 0.32
CA VAL A 266 4.91 19.87 -1.02
C VAL A 266 5.72 18.61 -0.99
#